data_AF-A0A8T0HIR6-F1
#
_entry.id   AF-A0A8T0HIR6-F1
#
_cell.length_a   1.000
_cell.length_b   1.000
_cell.length_c   1.000
_cell.angle_alpha   90.00
_cell.angle_beta   90.00
_cell.angle_gamma   90.00
#
_symmetry.space_group_name_H-M   'P 1'
#
loop_
_entity.id
_entity.type
_entity.pdbx_description
1 polymer ?
#
loop_
_entity_poly.entity_id
_entity_poly.type
_entity_poly.pdbx_seq_one_letter_code
_entity_poly.pdbx_strand_id
1 'polypeptide(L)'
;MPHWWTPCIEAYPLRMPDRKPAKVKSIDRSSADPEFPKATPLKEVVANCEQRWFEQTLKAAKSGDISSQCLVGQMFCSGYGVPANVKKGKFWLQKAAELDMEARSLLASLSVGRSVESYMEEPEA
;
A
#
# COMPACT_ATOMS: atom_id res chain seq x y z
N MET A 1 39.44 38.07 -11.47
CA MET A 1 38.01 37.90 -11.80
C MET A 1 37.93 37.40 -13.22
N PRO A 2 37.37 36.21 -13.48
CA PRO A 2 36.28 36.20 -14.46
C PRO A 2 35.24 35.05 -14.34
N HIS A 3 34.03 35.38 -14.83
CA HIS A 3 33.07 34.61 -15.64
C HIS A 3 32.51 33.25 -15.17
N TRP A 4 31.26 33.25 -14.70
CA TRP A 4 30.47 32.06 -14.37
C TRP A 4 29.56 31.58 -15.51
N TRP A 5 29.94 31.78 -16.76
CA TRP A 5 29.15 31.31 -17.91
C TRP A 5 30.09 30.70 -18.95
N THR A 6 30.51 29.46 -18.70
CA THR A 6 30.96 28.55 -19.76
C THR A 6 30.13 27.27 -19.64
N PRO A 7 29.42 26.85 -20.70
CA PRO A 7 28.54 25.69 -20.66
C PRO A 7 29.37 24.41 -20.52
N CYS A 8 29.30 23.77 -19.35
CA CYS A 8 29.94 22.47 -19.09
C CYS A 8 29.19 21.33 -19.81
N ILE A 9 29.24 21.31 -21.14
CA ILE A 9 29.12 20.06 -21.89
C ILE A 9 30.52 19.44 -21.89
N GLU A 10 30.98 19.00 -20.73
CA GLU A 10 32.17 18.18 -20.62
C GLU A 10 31.80 16.98 -19.78
N ALA A 11 31.65 15.86 -20.50
CA ALA A 11 31.30 14.57 -19.99
C ALA A 11 32.27 14.20 -18.87
N TYR A 12 31.79 14.24 -17.62
CA TYR A 12 32.47 13.58 -16.53
C TYR A 12 32.44 12.06 -16.82
N PRO A 13 33.58 11.40 -17.07
CA PRO A 13 33.60 9.96 -17.09
C PRO A 13 33.30 9.51 -15.67
N LEU A 14 32.13 8.90 -15.46
CA LEU A 14 31.81 8.15 -14.25
C LEU A 14 32.77 6.95 -14.16
N ARG A 15 34.01 7.18 -13.75
CA ARG A 15 34.95 6.14 -13.38
C ARG A 15 34.52 5.62 -12.02
N MET A 16 33.61 4.66 -12.03
CA MET A 16 33.27 3.84 -10.87
C MET A 16 34.58 3.23 -10.32
N PRO A 17 34.88 3.33 -9.01
CA PRO A 17 36.05 2.66 -8.44
C PRO A 17 35.88 1.15 -8.54
N ASP A 18 36.94 0.47 -8.99
CA ASP A 18 37.02 -0.99 -9.07
C ASP A 18 36.76 -1.63 -7.69
N ARG A 19 35.52 -2.07 -7.46
CA ARG A 19 35.16 -2.80 -6.26
C ARG A 19 35.69 -4.23 -6.41
N LYS A 20 36.86 -4.50 -5.84
CA LYS A 20 37.44 -5.85 -5.78
C LYS A 20 36.39 -6.83 -5.25
N PRO A 21 36.22 -8.02 -5.85
CA PRO A 21 35.25 -8.99 -5.37
C PRO A 21 35.62 -9.37 -3.93
N ALA A 22 34.72 -9.07 -2.99
CA ALA A 22 34.89 -9.48 -1.60
C ALA A 22 34.98 -11.01 -1.57
N LYS A 23 36.07 -11.53 -0.99
CA LYS A 23 36.27 -12.96 -0.79
C LYS A 23 35.17 -13.45 0.16
N VAL A 24 34.10 -14.02 -0.39
CA VAL A 24 33.08 -14.71 0.40
C VAL A 24 33.79 -15.88 1.05
N LYS A 25 33.98 -15.81 2.38
CA LYS A 25 34.47 -16.94 3.15
C LYS A 25 33.42 -18.03 3.07
N SER A 26 33.84 -19.23 2.70
CA SER A 26 33.03 -20.44 2.72
C SER A 26 32.45 -20.61 4.13
N ILE A 27 31.15 -20.43 4.24
CA ILE A 27 30.39 -20.67 5.47
C ILE A 27 30.29 -22.19 5.62
N ASP A 28 30.97 -22.71 6.63
CA ASP A 28 30.90 -24.12 7.03
C ASP A 28 29.52 -24.38 7.66
N ARG A 29 28.69 -25.21 7.02
CA ARG A 29 27.29 -25.46 7.39
C ARG A 29 27.14 -26.49 8.54
N SER A 30 28.09 -26.57 9.47
CA SER A 30 28.15 -27.67 10.44
C SER A 30 27.96 -27.25 11.91
N SER A 31 27.67 -25.99 12.22
CA SER A 31 27.56 -25.56 13.62
C SER A 31 26.34 -24.70 13.87
N ALA A 32 25.32 -25.35 14.45
CA ALA A 32 24.19 -24.77 15.17
C ALA A 32 23.53 -23.55 14.50
N ASP A 33 22.57 -23.81 13.61
CA ASP A 33 21.77 -22.72 13.02
C ASP A 33 20.92 -22.05 14.10
N PRO A 34 21.09 -20.73 14.40
CA PRO A 34 19.97 -19.96 14.90
C PRO A 34 18.91 -20.02 13.80
N GLU A 35 17.71 -20.53 14.12
CA GLU A 35 16.62 -20.73 13.16
C GLU A 35 16.51 -19.53 12.22
N PHE A 36 17.05 -19.65 11.00
CA PHE A 36 16.90 -18.61 9.99
C PHE A 36 15.39 -18.47 9.78
N PRO A 37 14.80 -17.28 10.00
CA PRO A 37 13.36 -17.13 9.87
C PRO A 37 12.97 -17.60 8.47
N LYS A 38 12.12 -18.63 8.43
CA LYS A 38 11.64 -19.24 7.19
C LYS A 38 11.22 -18.11 6.27
N ALA A 39 11.75 -18.10 5.04
CA ALA A 39 11.46 -17.06 4.08
C ALA A 39 9.94 -16.98 3.88
N THR A 40 9.34 -15.92 4.42
CA THR A 40 7.91 -15.69 4.27
C THR A 40 7.62 -15.40 2.80
N PRO A 41 6.55 -16.00 2.23
CA PRO A 41 6.19 -15.69 0.86
C PRO A 41 5.84 -14.21 0.75
N LEU A 42 6.25 -13.57 -0.35
CA LEU A 42 6.02 -12.14 -0.59
C LEU A 42 4.54 -11.75 -0.42
N LYS A 43 3.63 -12.66 -0.79
CA LYS A 43 2.18 -12.50 -0.60
C LYS A 43 1.79 -12.22 0.86
N GLU A 44 2.42 -12.91 1.82
CA GLU A 44 2.14 -12.75 3.24
C GLU A 44 2.72 -11.44 3.79
N VAL A 45 3.91 -11.05 3.33
CA VAL A 45 4.51 -9.76 3.69
C VAL A 45 3.64 -8.60 3.21
N VAL A 46 3.18 -8.67 1.96
CA VAL A 46 2.28 -7.67 1.39
C VAL A 46 0.96 -7.63 2.16
N ALA A 47 0.33 -8.79 2.43
CA ALA A 47 -0.90 -8.84 3.21
C ALA A 47 -0.75 -8.22 4.62
N ASN A 48 0.36 -8.47 5.30
CA ASN A 48 0.65 -7.86 6.60
C ASN A 48 0.82 -6.34 6.52
N CYS A 49 1.43 -5.83 5.44
CA CYS A 49 1.54 -4.40 5.20
C CYS A 49 0.16 -3.78 4.93
N GLU A 50 -0.68 -4.43 4.13
CA GLU A 50 -2.04 -3.97 3.80
C GLU A 50 -2.93 -3.89 5.06
N GLN A 51 -2.87 -4.89 5.93
CA GLN A 51 -3.58 -4.90 7.20
C GLN A 51 -3.14 -3.74 8.11
N ARG A 52 -1.84 -3.55 8.29
CA ARG A 52 -1.31 -2.44 9.09
C ARG A 52 -1.68 -1.09 8.52
N TRP A 53 -1.64 -0.94 7.20
CA TRP A 53 -2.04 0.28 6.54
C TRP A 53 -3.52 0.57 6.76
N PHE A 54 -4.38 -0.43 6.64
CA PHE A 54 -5.79 -0.30 6.97
C PHE A 54 -6.02 0.16 8.42
N GLU A 55 -5.33 -0.43 9.39
CA GLU A 55 -5.45 -0.05 10.80
C GLU A 55 -5.03 1.40 11.06
N GLN A 56 -3.92 1.84 10.48
CA GLN A 56 -3.46 3.22 10.61
C GLN A 56 -4.44 4.20 9.97
N THR A 57 -4.94 3.87 8.78
CA THR A 57 -5.93 4.70 8.08
C THR A 57 -7.24 4.78 8.85
N LEU A 58 -7.67 3.68 9.47
CA LEU A 58 -8.86 3.65 10.31
C LEU A 58 -8.71 4.50 11.56
N LYS A 59 -7.51 4.56 12.16
CA LYS A 59 -7.21 5.50 13.25
C LYS A 59 -7.32 6.95 12.79
N ALA A 60 -6.78 7.28 11.62
CA ALA A 60 -6.87 8.63 11.05
C ALA A 60 -8.32 9.02 10.67
N ALA A 61 -9.09 8.08 10.11
CA ALA A 61 -10.51 8.29 9.81
C ALA A 61 -11.33 8.57 11.07
N LYS A 62 -10.99 7.91 12.20
CA LYS A 62 -11.60 8.15 13.52
C LYS A 62 -11.20 9.49 14.13
N SER A 63 -10.01 10.01 13.83
CA SER A 63 -9.62 11.37 14.24
C SER A 63 -10.31 12.48 13.43
N GLY A 64 -11.16 12.12 12.46
CA GLY A 64 -11.94 13.08 11.68
C GLY A 64 -11.30 13.52 10.36
N ASP A 65 -10.23 12.84 9.93
CA ASP A 65 -9.64 13.12 8.62
C ASP A 65 -10.54 12.59 7.50
N ILE A 66 -11.04 13.50 6.66
CA ILE A 66 -12.02 13.21 5.61
C ILE A 66 -11.39 12.34 4.52
N SER A 67 -10.13 12.62 4.16
CA SER A 67 -9.36 11.83 3.20
C SER A 67 -9.22 10.37 3.65
N SER A 68 -8.91 10.15 4.93
CA SER A 68 -8.85 8.81 5.51
C SER A 68 -10.21 8.13 5.58
N GLN A 69 -11.31 8.86 5.82
CA GLN A 69 -12.66 8.29 5.76
C GLN A 69 -13.01 7.81 4.35
N CYS A 70 -12.65 8.58 3.31
CA CYS A 70 -12.76 8.16 1.91
C CYS A 70 -11.94 6.90 1.64
N LEU A 71 -10.68 6.89 2.07
CA LEU A 71 -9.76 5.79 1.83
C LEU A 71 -10.24 4.50 2.53
N VAL A 72 -10.66 4.56 3.78
CA VAL A 72 -11.26 3.40 4.49
C VAL A 72 -12.51 2.90 3.76
N GLY A 73 -13.33 3.82 3.25
CA GLY A 73 -14.50 3.50 2.43
C GLY A 73 -14.15 2.69 1.19
N GLN A 74 -13.16 3.15 0.42
CA GLN A 74 -12.66 2.45 -0.77
C GLN A 74 -12.00 1.11 -0.42
N MET A 75 -11.22 1.03 0.65
CA MET A 75 -10.55 -0.20 1.09
C MET A 75 -11.57 -1.29 1.44
N PHE A 76 -12.67 -0.93 2.10
CA PHE A 76 -13.80 -1.83 2.34
C PHE A 76 -14.53 -2.23 1.06
N CYS A 77 -14.62 -1.35 0.06
CA CYS A 77 -15.24 -1.67 -1.22
C CYS A 77 -14.39 -2.63 -2.06
N SER A 78 -13.08 -2.42 -2.08
CA SER A 78 -12.12 -3.21 -2.86
C SER A 78 -11.68 -4.50 -2.15
N GLY A 79 -11.86 -4.60 -0.83
CA GLY A 79 -11.37 -5.74 -0.05
C GLY A 79 -9.85 -5.74 0.16
N TYR A 80 -9.23 -4.56 0.19
CA TYR A 80 -7.78 -4.42 0.31
C TYR A 80 -7.37 -4.43 1.78
N GLY A 81 -6.51 -5.36 2.20
CA GLY A 81 -6.10 -5.56 3.60
C GLY A 81 -7.20 -6.04 4.56
N VAL A 82 -8.47 -6.00 4.17
CA VAL A 82 -9.65 -6.43 4.94
C VAL A 82 -10.68 -7.11 4.05
N PRO A 83 -11.51 -8.02 4.58
CA PRO A 83 -12.60 -8.61 3.80
C PRO A 83 -13.52 -7.52 3.24
N ALA A 84 -13.85 -7.64 1.94
CA ALA A 84 -14.70 -6.69 1.24
C ALA A 84 -16.05 -6.57 1.94
N ASN A 85 -16.43 -5.35 2.33
CA ASN A 85 -17.70 -5.05 2.94
C ASN A 85 -18.20 -3.69 2.46
N VAL A 86 -18.91 -3.71 1.35
CA VAL A 86 -19.42 -2.50 0.71
C VAL A 86 -20.44 -1.77 1.58
N LYS A 87 -21.17 -2.46 2.48
CA LYS A 87 -22.08 -1.78 3.42
C LYS A 87 -21.30 -0.86 4.36
N LYS A 88 -20.21 -1.37 4.95
CA LYS A 88 -19.29 -0.57 5.77
C LYS A 88 -18.59 0.50 4.95
N GLY A 89 -18.16 0.18 3.72
CA GLY A 89 -17.53 1.14 2.81
C GLY A 89 -18.42 2.34 2.50
N LYS A 90 -19.70 2.09 2.17
CA LYS A 90 -20.70 3.15 1.95
C LYS A 90 -20.93 3.99 3.20
N PHE A 91 -20.98 3.39 4.39
CA PHE A 91 -21.14 4.15 5.64
C PHE A 91 -20.00 5.15 5.87
N TRP A 92 -18.74 4.75 5.65
CA TRP A 92 -17.59 5.65 5.77
C TRP A 92 -17.60 6.75 4.70
N LEU A 93 -17.97 6.41 3.46
CA LEU A 93 -18.11 7.39 2.38
C LEU A 93 -19.29 8.34 2.60
N GLN A 94 -20.38 7.91 3.22
CA GLN A 94 -21.49 8.80 3.57
C GLN A 94 -21.04 9.89 4.54
N LYS A 95 -20.28 9.51 5.58
CA LYS A 95 -19.71 10.48 6.52
C LYS A 95 -18.77 11.47 5.84
N ALA A 96 -17.92 10.99 4.94
CA ALA A 96 -17.02 11.86 4.20
C ALA A 96 -17.79 12.76 3.20
N ALA A 97 -18.86 12.24 2.58
CA ALA A 97 -19.68 12.95 1.58
C ALA A 97 -20.49 14.12 2.15
N GLU A 98 -20.64 14.20 3.48
CA GLU A 98 -21.21 15.37 4.15
C GLU A 98 -20.28 16.59 4.10
N LEU A 99 -18.97 16.35 4.05
CA LEU A 99 -17.94 17.39 4.16
C LEU A 99 -17.15 17.59 2.86
N ASP A 100 -17.05 16.55 2.04
CA ASP A 100 -16.22 16.56 0.83
C ASP A 100 -16.96 16.08 -0.42
N MET A 101 -16.71 16.77 -1.52
CA MET A 101 -17.38 16.53 -2.80
C MET A 101 -16.80 15.33 -3.55
N GLU A 102 -15.52 15.00 -3.34
CA GLU A 102 -14.88 13.83 -3.92
C GLU A 102 -15.48 12.54 -3.33
N ALA A 103 -15.63 12.51 -2.00
CA ALA A 103 -16.35 11.46 -1.28
C ALA A 103 -17.77 11.24 -1.82
N ARG A 104 -18.48 12.33 -2.12
CA ARG A 104 -19.84 12.30 -2.67
C ARG A 104 -19.89 11.72 -4.08
N SER A 105 -18.92 12.06 -4.92
CA SER A 105 -18.76 11.49 -6.26
C SER A 105 -18.48 9.98 -6.18
N LEU A 106 -17.57 9.56 -5.31
CA LEU A 106 -17.25 8.15 -5.06
C LEU A 106 -18.46 7.35 -4.54
N LEU A 107 -19.26 7.96 -3.68
CA LEU A 107 -20.50 7.32 -3.21
C LEU A 107 -21.53 7.17 -4.32
N ALA A 108 -21.66 8.17 -5.20
CA ALA A 108 -22.56 8.12 -6.34
C ALA A 108 -22.13 7.02 -7.35
N SER A 109 -20.84 6.86 -7.63
CA SER A 109 -20.38 5.78 -8.51
C SER A 109 -20.64 4.39 -7.92
N LEU A 110 -20.52 4.22 -6.59
CA LEU A 110 -20.82 2.98 -5.89
C LEU A 110 -22.32 2.66 -5.77
N SER A 111 -23.19 3.65 -5.85
CA SER A 111 -24.64 3.43 -5.88
C SER A 111 -25.13 3.10 -7.29
N VAL A 112 -24.57 3.75 -8.31
CA VAL A 112 -24.95 3.58 -9.71
C VAL A 112 -24.34 2.30 -10.32
N GLY A 113 -23.09 1.96 -9.98
CA GLY A 113 -22.37 0.83 -10.58
C GLY A 113 -22.75 -0.56 -10.05
N ARG A 114 -23.62 -0.68 -9.05
CA ARG A 114 -23.85 -1.94 -8.32
C ARG A 114 -25.27 -2.53 -8.41
N SER A 115 -25.94 -2.34 -9.54
CA SER A 115 -27.14 -3.14 -9.85
C SER A 115 -26.82 -4.59 -10.27
N VAL A 116 -25.55 -5.04 -10.27
CA VAL A 116 -25.20 -6.34 -10.89
C VAL A 116 -24.58 -7.41 -9.96
N GLU A 117 -23.99 -7.09 -8.81
CA GLU A 117 -23.42 -8.15 -7.94
C GLU A 117 -24.23 -8.34 -6.66
N SER A 118 -25.39 -8.97 -6.83
CA SER A 118 -26.26 -9.46 -5.75
C SER A 118 -26.43 -10.99 -5.85
N TYR A 119 -25.41 -11.76 -6.23
CA TYR A 119 -25.47 -13.23 -6.13
C TYR A 119 -24.06 -13.83 -5.95
N MET A 120 -23.60 -13.96 -4.70
CA MET A 120 -22.82 -15.10 -4.20
C MET A 120 -22.47 -14.87 -2.71
N GLU A 121 -23.50 -14.89 -1.87
CA GLU A 121 -23.36 -15.47 -0.53
C GLU A 121 -23.94 -16.88 -0.68
N GLU A 122 -23.10 -17.87 -0.98
CA GLU A 122 -23.44 -19.26 -0.67
C GLU A 122 -23.02 -19.52 0.78
N PRO A 123 -23.96 -19.79 1.70
CA PRO A 123 -23.63 -20.21 3.06
C PRO A 123 -23.08 -21.65 3.04
N GLU A 124 -22.02 -21.86 3.80
CA GLU A 124 -21.49 -23.18 4.14
C GLU A 124 -22.62 -24.08 4.70
N ALA A 125 -22.71 -25.30 4.16
CA ALA A 125 -23.36 -26.46 4.77
C ALA A 125 -22.60 -27.73 4.38
#